data_AF-A0A0D5Y7F5-F1
#
_entry.id   AF-A0A0D5Y7F5-F1
#
_cell.length_a   1.000
_cell.length_b   1.000
_cell.length_c   1.000
_cell.angle_alpha   90.00
_cell.angle_beta   90.00
_cell.angle_gamma   90.00
#
_symmetry.space_group_name_H-M   'P 1'
#
loop_
_entity.id
_entity.type
_entity.pdbx_description
1 polymer ?
#
loop_
_entity_poly.entity_id
_entity_poly.type
_entity_poly.pdbx_seq_one_letter_code
_entity_poly.pdbx_strand_id
1 'polypeptide(L)'
;MHTAIITTFGLVLLALMLFIGDKLGLGRQTLAYSFVLLWLALTVINGAVGMVHAGQSLGTELAVGSLVFGVPVAALVLFMVLSQG
;
A
#
# COMPACT_ATOMS: atom_id res chain seq x y z
N MET A 1 12.12 -13.13 4.85
CA MET A 1 10.67 -12.92 5.09
C MET A 1 10.40 -11.50 5.60
N HIS A 2 10.86 -10.46 4.88
CA HIS A 2 10.60 -9.05 5.20
C HIS A 2 9.46 -8.51 4.31
N THR A 3 9.55 -8.79 3.01
CA THR A 3 8.58 -8.41 1.97
C THR A 3 7.15 -8.85 2.26
N ALA A 4 6.96 -10.11 2.66
CA ALA A 4 5.63 -10.65 2.99
C ALA A 4 4.98 -9.93 4.19
N ILE A 5 5.78 -9.52 5.18
CA ILE A 5 5.30 -8.76 6.35
C ILE A 5 4.85 -7.36 5.91
N ILE A 6 5.61 -6.70 5.06
CA ILE A 6 5.30 -5.35 4.55
C ILE A 6 4.06 -5.38 3.66
N THR A 7 3.92 -6.36 2.77
CA THR A 7 2.70 -6.51 1.94
C THR A 7 1.47 -6.77 2.81
N THR A 8 1.60 -7.62 3.84
CA THR A 8 0.51 -7.87 4.80
C THR A 8 0.13 -6.59 5.54
N PHE A 9 1.11 -5.79 5.94
CA PHE A 9 0.88 -4.49 6.58
C PHE A 9 0.08 -3.54 5.68
N GLY A 10 0.36 -3.51 4.37
CA GLY A 10 -0.40 -2.70 3.41
C GLY A 10 -1.85 -3.10 3.25
N LEU A 11 -2.12 -4.41 3.25
CA LEU A 11 -3.50 -4.91 3.18
C LEU A 11 -4.27 -4.61 4.47
N VAL A 12 -3.64 -4.74 5.64
CA VAL A 12 -4.23 -4.36 6.93
C VAL A 12 -4.50 -2.86 6.99
N LEU A 13 -3.55 -2.04 6.54
CA LEU A 13 -3.70 -0.59 6.49
C LEU A 13 -4.82 -0.16 5.54
N LEU A 14 -4.93 -0.82 4.38
CA LEU A 14 -6.03 -0.61 3.44
C LEU A 14 -7.37 -0.91 4.09
N ALA A 15 -7.49 -2.07 4.74
CA ALA A 15 -8.71 -2.47 5.44
C ALA A 15 -9.08 -1.47 6.54
N LEU A 16 -8.11 -0.99 7.31
CA LEU A 16 -8.32 0.02 8.35
C LEU A 16 -8.76 1.36 7.77
N MET A 17 -8.11 1.87 6.72
CA MET A 17 -8.52 3.12 6.08
C MET A 17 -9.93 3.02 5.53
N LEU A 18 -10.28 1.93 4.83
CA LEU A 18 -11.63 1.74 4.31
C LEU A 18 -12.66 1.65 5.44
N PHE A 19 -12.38 0.89 6.51
CA PHE A 19 -13.29 0.74 7.64
C PHE A 19 -13.51 2.05 8.40
N ILE A 20 -12.43 2.75 8.74
CA ILE A 20 -12.48 4.02 9.47
C ILE A 20 -13.09 5.12 8.58
N GLY A 21 -12.69 5.15 7.31
CA GLY A 21 -13.18 6.10 6.32
C GLY A 21 -14.68 6.04 6.10
N ASP A 22 -15.21 4.82 6.01
CA ASP A 22 -16.65 4.57 5.92
C ASP A 22 -17.36 5.06 7.20
N LYS A 23 -16.81 4.79 8.38
CA LYS A 23 -17.35 5.27 9.67
C LYS A 23 -17.30 6.79 9.83
N LEU A 24 -16.33 7.46 9.21
CA LEU A 24 -16.17 8.91 9.22
C LEU A 24 -17.01 9.61 8.14
N GLY A 25 -17.70 8.86 7.27
CA GLY A 25 -18.45 9.41 6.14
C GLY A 25 -17.57 10.04 5.07
N LEU A 26 -16.29 9.66 4.99
CA LEU A 26 -15.38 10.17 3.97
C LEU A 26 -15.75 9.59 2.60
N GLY A 27 -15.70 10.44 1.57
CA GLY A 27 -15.91 10.00 0.20
C GLY A 27 -14.90 8.91 -0.20
N ARG A 28 -15.36 7.88 -0.90
CA ARG A 28 -14.53 6.76 -1.39
C ARG A 28 -13.31 7.24 -2.19
N GLN A 29 -13.45 8.31 -2.98
CA GLN A 29 -12.34 8.92 -3.71
C GLN A 29 -11.28 9.49 -2.78
N THR A 30 -11.68 10.22 -1.74
CA THR A 30 -10.76 10.77 -0.72
C THR A 30 -9.99 9.65 -0.03
N LEU A 31 -10.66 8.55 0.31
CA LEU A 31 -10.03 7.37 0.91
C LEU A 31 -9.04 6.68 -0.03
N ALA A 32 -9.42 6.54 -1.30
CA ALA A 32 -8.56 5.96 -2.32
C ALA A 32 -7.27 6.79 -2.49
N TYR A 33 -7.40 8.10 -2.70
CA TYR A 33 -6.24 8.99 -2.89
C TYR A 33 -5.37 9.04 -1.64
N SER A 34 -5.98 9.11 -0.45
CA SER A 34 -5.24 9.14 0.81
C SER A 34 -4.46 7.84 1.01
N PHE A 35 -5.08 6.69 0.74
CA PHE A 35 -4.41 5.40 0.82
C PHE A 35 -3.27 5.30 -0.18
N VAL A 36 -3.48 5.64 -1.45
CA VAL A 36 -2.44 5.56 -2.49
C VAL A 36 -1.24 6.42 -2.12
N LEU A 37 -1.46 7.67 -1.68
CA LEU A 37 -0.38 8.58 -1.32
C LEU A 37 0.40 8.08 -0.10
N LEU A 38 -0.31 7.67 0.95
CA LEU A 38 0.30 7.17 2.18
C LEU A 38 1.05 5.85 1.94
N TRP A 39 0.45 4.94 1.17
CA TRP A 39 1.04 3.65 0.84
C TRP A 39 2.28 3.79 -0.05
N LEU A 40 2.24 4.73 -1.00
CA LEU A 40 3.41 5.08 -1.82
C LEU A 40 4.57 5.56 -0.93
N ALA A 41 4.30 6.50 -0.01
CA ALA A 41 5.32 7.02 0.90
C ALA A 41 5.95 5.91 1.75
N LEU A 42 5.13 5.02 2.33
CA LEU A 42 5.63 3.88 3.11
C LEU A 42 6.45 2.90 2.27
N THR A 43 6.04 2.65 1.02
CA THR A 43 6.78 1.76 0.12
C THR A 43 8.15 2.34 -0.25
N VAL A 44 8.23 3.64 -0.49
CA VAL A 44 9.51 4.34 -0.75
C VAL A 44 10.41 4.31 0.48
N ILE A 45 9.88 4.60 1.67
CA ILE A 45 10.64 4.51 2.93
C ILE A 45 11.15 3.09 3.15
N ASN A 46 10.32 2.08 2.88
CA ASN A 46 10.71 0.69 3.02
C ASN A 46 11.86 0.31 2.07
N GLY A 47 11.77 0.72 0.81
CA GLY A 47 12.85 0.51 -0.17
C GLY A 47 14.15 1.20 0.25
N ALA A 48 14.07 2.44 0.74
CA ALA A 48 15.24 3.16 1.25
C ALA A 48 15.87 2.46 2.48
N VAL A 49 15.05 1.95 3.40
CA VAL A 49 15.50 1.16 4.55
C VAL A 49 16.19 -0.13 4.09
N GLY A 50 15.64 -0.83 3.09
CA GLY A 50 16.24 -2.03 2.50
C GLY A 50 17.62 -1.77 1.88
N MET A 51 17.78 -0.64 1.18
CA MET A 51 19.09 -0.24 0.64
C MET A 51 20.10 0.06 1.75
N VAL A 52 19.71 0.85 2.76
CA VAL A 52 20.63 1.35 3.79
C VAL A 52 21.02 0.28 4.81
N HIS A 53 20.06 -0.55 5.23
CA HIS A 53 20.27 -1.49 6.34
C HIS A 53 20.57 -2.92 5.86
N ALA A 54 20.03 -3.33 4.70
CA ALA A 54 20.23 -4.68 4.16
C ALA A 54 21.22 -4.71 2.97
N GLY A 55 21.74 -3.56 2.54
CA GLY A 55 22.70 -3.46 1.44
C GLY A 55 22.14 -3.92 0.09
N GLN A 56 20.81 -3.94 -0.06
CA GLN A 56 20.17 -4.42 -1.27
C GLN A 56 20.36 -3.44 -2.43
N SER A 57 20.53 -3.98 -3.65
CA SER A 57 20.67 -3.15 -4.84
C SER A 57 19.36 -2.43 -5.17
N LEU A 58 19.47 -1.23 -5.77
CA LEU A 58 18.31 -0.43 -6.17
C LEU A 58 17.33 -1.22 -7.04
N GLY A 59 17.82 -2.06 -7.96
CA GLY A 59 16.96 -2.89 -8.81
C GLY A 59 16.15 -3.94 -8.03
N THR A 60 16.73 -4.49 -6.96
CA THR A 60 16.01 -5.45 -6.08
C THR A 60 14.90 -4.73 -5.31
N GLU A 61 15.20 -3.57 -4.74
CA GLU A 61 14.23 -2.77 -3.99
C GLU A 61 13.14 -2.18 -4.89
N LEU A 62 13.45 -1.84 -6.14
CA LEU A 62 12.44 -1.41 -7.11
C LEU A 62 11.50 -2.55 -7.50
N ALA A 63 12.01 -3.75 -7.76
CA ALA A 63 11.18 -4.90 -8.07
C ALA A 63 10.28 -5.28 -6.88
N VAL A 64 10.86 -5.32 -5.68
CA VAL A 64 10.14 -5.60 -4.43
C VAL A 64 9.13 -4.50 -4.11
N GLY A 65 9.54 -3.23 -4.17
CA GLY A 65 8.68 -2.07 -3.94
C GLY A 65 7.53 -2.00 -4.93
N SER A 66 7.74 -2.37 -6.20
CA SER A 66 6.66 -2.45 -7.19
C SER A 66 5.59 -3.47 -6.79
N LEU A 67 6.00 -4.61 -6.22
CA LEU A 67 5.08 -5.66 -5.78
C LEU A 67 4.38 -5.27 -4.48
N VAL A 68 5.11 -4.68 -3.54
CA VAL A 68 4.61 -4.19 -2.24
C VAL A 68 3.61 -3.04 -2.43
N PHE A 69 3.85 -2.13 -3.37
CA PHE A 69 2.92 -1.06 -3.72
C PHE A 69 1.76 -1.56 -4.57
N GLY A 70 2.05 -2.34 -5.60
CA GLY A 70 1.08 -2.75 -6.61
C GLY A 70 -0.03 -3.64 -6.07
N VAL A 71 0.29 -4.60 -5.17
CA VAL A 71 -0.72 -5.54 -4.65
C VAL A 71 -1.83 -4.83 -3.86
N PRO A 72 -1.55 -3.95 -2.88
CA PRO A 72 -2.60 -3.23 -2.16
C PRO A 72 -3.34 -2.22 -3.04
N VAL A 73 -2.67 -1.59 -4.01
CA VAL A 73 -3.35 -0.69 -4.96
C VAL A 73 -4.29 -1.47 -5.87
N ALA A 74 -3.89 -2.64 -6.36
CA ALA A 74 -4.78 -3.51 -7.14
C ALA A 74 -5.99 -3.96 -6.32
N ALA A 75 -5.81 -4.29 -5.04
CA ALA A 75 -6.90 -4.62 -4.12
C ALA A 75 -7.87 -3.44 -3.92
N LEU A 76 -7.34 -2.21 -3.76
CA LEU A 76 -8.14 -0.99 -3.69
C LEU A 76 -8.95 -0.78 -4.97
N VAL A 77 -8.33 -0.92 -6.14
CA VAL A 77 -9.01 -0.77 -7.44
C VAL A 77 -10.12 -1.82 -7.58
N LEU A 78 -9.84 -3.08 -7.24
CA LEU A 78 -10.83 -4.14 -7.27
C LEU A 78 -12.00 -3.83 -6.32
N PHE A 79 -11.73 -3.37 -5.10
CA PHE A 79 -12.75 -2.93 -4.15
C PHE A 79 -13.62 -1.81 -4.73
N MET A 80 -13.01 -0.81 -5.37
CA MET A 80 -13.73 0.32 -5.99
C MET A 80 -14.62 -0.15 -7.14
N VAL A 81 -14.17 -1.10 -7.96
CA VAL A 81 -14.97 -1.67 -9.07
C VAL A 81 -16.15 -2.48 -8.54
N LEU A 82 -15.91 -3.37 -7.57
CA LEU A 82 -16.95 -4.23 -7.01
C LEU A 82 -18.01 -3.45 -6.21
N SER A 83 -17.65 -2.29 -5.67
CA SER A 83 -18.54 -1.48 -4.84
C SER A 83 -19.38 -0.46 -5.63
N GLN A 84 -19.32 -0.47 -6.97
CA GLN A 84 -20.13 0.39 -7.85
C GLN A 84 -21.53 -0.19 -8.20
N GLY A 85 -21.85 -1.40 -7.71
CA GLY A 85 -23.20 -1.98 -7.78
C GLY A 85 -24.05 -1.66 -6.56
#